data_AF-Q23JC6-F1
#
_entry.id   AF-Q23JC6-F1
#
_cell.length_a   1.000
_cell.length_b   1.000
_cell.length_c   1.000
_cell.angle_alpha   90.00
_cell.angle_beta   90.00
_cell.angle_gamma   90.00
#
_symmetry.space_group_name_H-M   'P 1'
#
loop_
_entity.id
_entity.type
_entity.pdbx_description
1 polymer ?
#
loop_
_entity_poly.entity_id
_entity_poly.type
_entity_poly.pdbx_seq_one_letter_code
_entity_poly.pdbx_strand_id
1 'polypeptide(L)'
;MIKKLIILSLAVTVILATATPGADVQCNTNDQTSCGSSGGSTWAQGTNPGKSKIADCGSIGSSLSNVYDTLCTSCVTDSKNYANSAKNGCQTTVATPGAVVPCQASGACTTCGSISPAFAWSIPSGDTTNCIITSCLAAPFPTSNLIDNFCKSCGGASGTYANSYGTSCVASTATCQNTRSAAWTDSDCQKCNAGGANSANQYAAADSKSCVSTKPSSSSSSSVIVFSCLIVASLLI
;
A
#
# COMPACT_ATOMS: atom_id res chain seq x y z
N MET A 1 -76.66 23.96 27.05
CA MET A 1 -75.87 22.71 26.93
C MET A 1 -74.63 22.99 26.09
N ILE A 2 -73.50 23.31 26.72
CA ILE A 2 -72.25 23.63 26.02
C ILE A 2 -71.29 22.44 26.22
N LYS A 3 -71.12 21.63 25.17
CA LYS A 3 -70.13 20.56 25.13
C LYS A 3 -68.76 21.18 24.87
N LYS A 4 -67.93 21.28 25.90
CA LYS A 4 -66.50 21.60 25.76
C LYS A 4 -65.81 20.43 25.06
N LEU A 5 -65.42 20.64 23.81
CA LEU A 5 -64.54 19.75 23.06
C LEU A 5 -63.11 19.98 23.55
N ILE A 6 -62.53 19.00 24.25
CA ILE A 6 -61.13 19.01 24.67
C ILE A 6 -60.33 18.41 23.52
N ILE A 7 -59.57 19.24 22.81
CA ILE A 7 -58.62 18.79 21.79
C ILE A 7 -57.32 18.45 22.51
N LEU A 8 -57.05 17.15 22.67
CA LEU A 8 -55.80 16.64 23.23
C LEU A 8 -54.76 16.61 22.10
N SER A 9 -53.88 17.62 22.01
CA SER A 9 -52.77 17.60 21.05
C SER A 9 -51.65 16.70 21.57
N LEU A 10 -51.56 15.50 21.03
CA LEU A 10 -50.47 14.56 21.32
C LEU A 10 -49.22 15.02 20.54
N ALA A 11 -48.31 15.74 21.19
CA ALA A 11 -47.01 16.07 20.62
C ALA A 11 -46.12 14.83 20.66
N VAL A 12 -45.99 14.13 19.53
CA VAL A 12 -45.03 13.04 19.36
C VAL A 12 -43.66 13.66 19.15
N THR A 13 -42.87 13.77 20.22
CA THR A 13 -41.46 14.16 20.12
C THR A 13 -40.69 12.97 19.54
N VAL A 14 -40.40 13.00 18.25
CA VAL A 14 -39.48 12.03 17.64
C VAL A 14 -38.08 12.36 18.14
N ILE A 15 -37.58 11.59 19.10
CA ILE A 15 -36.19 11.65 19.55
C ILE A 15 -35.36 10.99 18.44
N LEU A 16 -34.94 11.78 17.46
CA LEU A 16 -33.92 11.37 16.51
C LEU A 16 -32.63 11.18 17.32
N ALA A 17 -32.15 9.94 17.42
CA ALA A 17 -30.84 9.67 18.00
C ALA A 17 -29.81 10.53 17.26
N THR A 18 -29.17 11.44 17.97
CA THR A 18 -28.16 12.31 17.38
C THR A 18 -26.98 11.43 17.01
N ALA A 19 -26.61 11.42 15.73
CA ALA A 19 -25.39 10.78 15.25
C ALA A 19 -24.22 11.21 16.14
N THR A 20 -23.37 10.25 16.53
CA THR A 20 -22.17 10.52 17.32
C THR A 20 -20.98 10.53 16.37
N PRO A 21 -20.53 11.70 15.87
CA PRO A 21 -19.48 11.73 14.87
C PRO A 21 -18.15 11.25 15.46
N GLY A 22 -17.35 10.60 14.63
CA GLY A 22 -16.01 10.19 15.00
C GLY A 22 -15.02 11.35 15.07
N ALA A 23 -13.83 11.05 15.59
CA ALA A 23 -12.65 11.90 15.53
C ALA A 23 -12.07 11.96 14.11
N ASP A 24 -11.38 13.06 13.82
CA ASP A 24 -10.65 13.25 12.56
C ASP A 24 -9.45 12.31 12.47
N VAL A 25 -9.33 11.65 11.32
CA VAL A 25 -8.23 10.74 10.97
C VAL A 25 -7.66 11.07 9.60
N GLN A 26 -6.43 10.63 9.37
CA GLN A 26 -5.76 10.76 8.08
C GLN A 26 -5.88 9.46 7.28
N CYS A 27 -6.37 9.57 6.04
CA CYS A 27 -6.46 8.44 5.10
C CYS A 27 -5.32 8.51 4.08
N ASN A 28 -5.27 7.59 3.09
CA ASN A 28 -4.16 7.60 2.12
C ASN A 28 -4.16 8.81 1.19
N THR A 29 -5.32 9.42 1.03
CA THR A 29 -5.54 10.67 0.31
C THR A 29 -6.18 11.67 1.26
N ASN A 30 -6.31 12.91 0.81
CA ASN A 30 -6.99 13.98 1.55
C ASN A 30 -8.53 13.88 1.44
N ASP A 31 -9.04 12.66 1.18
CA ASP A 31 -10.46 12.36 0.98
C ASP A 31 -10.86 11.06 1.70
N GLN A 32 -12.15 10.75 1.63
CA GLN A 32 -12.79 9.65 2.35
C GLN A 32 -12.62 8.28 1.69
N THR A 33 -12.28 8.25 0.40
CA THR A 33 -12.33 7.01 -0.42
C THR A 33 -11.25 6.01 -0.05
N SER A 34 -10.19 6.48 0.61
CA SER A 34 -9.01 5.70 0.91
C SER A 34 -8.86 5.35 2.39
N CYS A 35 -9.90 5.56 3.19
CA CYS A 35 -9.90 5.32 4.64
C CYS A 35 -10.18 3.85 5.02
N GLY A 36 -10.65 3.03 4.07
CA GLY A 36 -11.03 1.64 4.30
C GLY A 36 -12.48 1.47 4.73
N SER A 37 -12.80 0.35 5.38
CA SER A 37 -14.16 0.04 5.83
C SER A 37 -14.65 1.04 6.88
N SER A 38 -15.90 1.49 6.74
CA SER A 38 -16.60 2.34 7.72
C SER A 38 -17.38 1.54 8.77
N GLY A 39 -17.28 0.21 8.74
CA GLY A 39 -17.90 -0.67 9.75
C GLY A 39 -19.43 -0.63 9.79
N GLY A 40 -20.09 -0.27 8.69
CA GLY A 40 -21.55 -0.12 8.63
C GLY A 40 -22.04 1.34 8.69
N SER A 41 -21.15 2.28 9.02
CA SER A 41 -21.40 3.71 8.92
C SER A 41 -20.94 4.26 7.55
N THR A 42 -20.67 5.55 7.45
CA THR A 42 -20.07 6.19 6.28
C THR A 42 -18.92 7.11 6.67
N TRP A 43 -17.91 7.22 5.82
CA TRP A 43 -16.91 8.28 5.96
C TRP A 43 -17.49 9.62 5.53
N ALA A 44 -17.22 10.66 6.31
CA ALA A 44 -17.54 12.04 6.04
C ALA A 44 -16.26 12.89 6.08
N GLN A 45 -16.34 14.10 5.55
CA GLN A 45 -15.26 15.07 5.68
C GLN A 45 -15.02 15.39 7.16
N GLY A 46 -13.74 15.36 7.55
CA GLY A 46 -13.30 15.76 8.87
C GLY A 46 -13.52 17.25 9.12
N THR A 47 -13.39 17.65 10.38
CA THR A 47 -13.47 19.06 10.77
C THR A 47 -12.24 19.83 10.26
N ASN A 48 -11.10 19.16 10.15
CA ASN A 48 -9.87 19.71 9.58
C ASN A 48 -9.75 19.41 8.07
N PRO A 49 -9.28 20.36 7.24
CA PRO A 49 -9.03 20.13 5.83
C PRO A 49 -8.13 18.91 5.57
N GLY A 50 -8.56 18.05 4.65
CA GLY A 50 -7.82 16.84 4.26
C GLY A 50 -7.90 15.68 5.26
N LYS A 51 -8.70 15.80 6.32
CA LYS A 51 -9.04 14.70 7.24
C LYS A 51 -10.41 14.12 6.91
N SER A 52 -10.62 12.91 7.38
CA SER A 52 -11.88 12.19 7.30
C SER A 52 -12.32 11.76 8.69
N LYS A 53 -13.62 11.53 8.88
CA LYS A 53 -14.16 10.94 10.11
C LYS A 53 -15.35 10.07 9.80
N ILE A 54 -15.67 9.14 10.68
CA ILE A 54 -16.92 8.39 10.58
C ILE A 54 -18.10 9.32 10.93
N ALA A 55 -19.15 9.28 10.12
CA ALA A 55 -20.33 10.14 10.29
C ALA A 55 -21.11 9.84 11.57
N ASP A 56 -21.22 8.55 11.91
CA ASP A 56 -21.88 8.10 13.13
C ASP A 56 -21.24 6.82 13.66
N CYS A 57 -20.56 6.92 14.80
CA CYS A 57 -19.95 5.80 15.51
C CYS A 57 -20.99 4.86 16.14
N GLY A 58 -22.20 5.35 16.42
CA GLY A 58 -23.30 4.52 16.94
C GLY A 58 -23.83 3.52 15.91
N SER A 59 -23.58 3.78 14.62
CA SER A 59 -23.97 2.91 13.50
C SER A 59 -22.93 1.84 13.15
N ILE A 60 -21.81 1.74 13.90
CA ILE A 60 -20.81 0.70 13.66
C ILE A 60 -21.37 -0.65 14.11
N GLY A 61 -21.40 -1.61 13.18
CA GLY A 61 -21.90 -2.95 13.43
C GLY A 61 -21.01 -3.76 14.38
N SER A 62 -21.59 -4.80 14.98
CA SER A 62 -20.89 -5.73 15.87
C SER A 62 -19.99 -6.73 15.13
N SER A 63 -20.13 -6.85 13.81
CA SER A 63 -19.30 -7.72 12.95
C SER A 63 -18.52 -6.87 11.96
N LEU A 64 -17.24 -6.67 12.26
CA LEU A 64 -16.36 -5.86 11.43
C LEU A 64 -15.45 -6.74 10.57
N SER A 65 -15.14 -6.24 9.38
CA SER A 65 -14.13 -6.81 8.49
C SER A 65 -13.39 -5.68 7.78
N ASN A 66 -12.15 -5.95 7.37
CA ASN A 66 -11.26 -4.96 6.77
C ASN A 66 -11.12 -3.70 7.64
N VAL A 67 -10.99 -3.89 8.95
CA VAL A 67 -10.73 -2.83 9.93
C VAL A 67 -9.28 -2.36 9.80
N TYR A 68 -9.10 -1.04 9.86
CA TYR A 68 -7.82 -0.34 9.86
C TYR A 68 -7.79 0.66 11.02
N ASP A 69 -6.60 1.17 11.35
CA ASP A 69 -6.41 2.11 12.47
C ASP A 69 -7.22 3.40 12.27
N THR A 70 -7.49 3.81 11.03
CA THR A 70 -8.41 4.89 10.69
C THR A 70 -9.79 4.71 11.35
N LEU A 71 -10.41 3.53 11.23
CA LEU A 71 -11.72 3.26 11.84
C LEU A 71 -11.61 3.28 13.37
N CYS A 72 -10.58 2.61 13.90
CA CYS A 72 -10.34 2.49 15.32
C CYS A 72 -10.13 3.85 15.99
N THR A 73 -9.28 4.68 15.41
CA THR A 73 -8.98 6.04 15.89
C THR A 73 -10.18 6.98 15.71
N SER A 74 -11.00 6.80 14.67
CA SER A 74 -12.16 7.67 14.46
C SER A 74 -13.27 7.40 15.47
N CYS A 75 -13.58 6.15 15.81
CA CYS A 75 -14.78 5.85 16.59
C CYS A 75 -14.61 5.10 17.90
N VAL A 76 -13.43 4.55 18.21
CA VAL A 76 -13.30 3.69 19.39
C VAL A 76 -12.70 4.49 20.55
N THR A 77 -13.56 4.84 21.51
CA THR A 77 -13.29 5.81 22.59
C THR A 77 -12.44 5.29 23.74
N ASP A 78 -12.12 3.99 23.79
CA ASP A 78 -11.38 3.36 24.91
C ASP A 78 -9.87 3.24 24.65
N SER A 79 -9.27 4.22 23.97
CA SER A 79 -7.84 4.20 23.58
C SER A 79 -7.43 3.03 22.67
N LYS A 80 -8.40 2.36 22.05
CA LYS A 80 -8.17 1.26 21.11
C LYS A 80 -7.97 1.83 19.71
N ASN A 81 -6.81 2.43 19.49
CA ASN A 81 -6.53 3.20 18.27
C ASN A 81 -6.06 2.31 17.09
N TYR A 82 -5.76 1.04 17.33
CA TYR A 82 -5.16 0.17 16.33
C TYR A 82 -6.09 -0.98 15.95
N ALA A 83 -6.13 -1.34 14.68
CA ALA A 83 -6.76 -2.57 14.23
C ALA A 83 -6.00 -3.78 14.77
N ASN A 84 -6.73 -4.84 15.09
CA ASN A 84 -6.12 -6.14 15.39
C ASN A 84 -5.61 -6.83 14.11
N SER A 85 -4.76 -7.84 14.26
CA SER A 85 -4.17 -8.56 13.11
C SER A 85 -5.20 -9.31 12.25
N ALA A 86 -6.34 -9.68 12.84
CA ALA A 86 -7.46 -10.30 12.14
C ALA A 86 -8.33 -9.31 11.34
N LYS A 87 -8.08 -8.00 11.46
CA LYS A 87 -8.84 -6.90 10.82
C LYS A 87 -10.34 -6.95 11.10
N ASN A 88 -10.73 -7.39 12.29
CA ASN A 88 -12.14 -7.53 12.70
C ASN A 88 -12.47 -6.82 14.01
N GLY A 89 -11.55 -5.99 14.51
CA GLY A 89 -11.74 -5.22 15.73
C GLY A 89 -10.55 -4.31 16.03
N CYS A 90 -10.65 -3.59 17.15
CA CYS A 90 -9.66 -2.61 17.59
C CYS A 90 -9.02 -3.02 18.92
N GLN A 91 -7.78 -2.58 19.13
CA GLN A 91 -6.94 -2.85 20.28
C GLN A 91 -6.04 -1.64 20.61
N THR A 92 -5.42 -1.67 21.79
CA THR A 92 -4.62 -0.55 22.32
C THR A 92 -3.16 -0.56 21.86
N THR A 93 -2.66 -1.72 21.42
CA THR A 93 -1.28 -1.88 20.94
C THR A 93 -1.25 -2.09 19.44
N VAL A 94 -0.16 -1.70 18.79
CA VAL A 94 0.02 -1.95 17.35
C VAL A 94 0.06 -3.46 17.09
N ALA A 95 -0.84 -3.97 16.25
CA ALA A 95 -0.88 -5.40 15.90
C ALA A 95 0.22 -5.79 14.91
N THR A 96 0.54 -4.89 13.97
CA THR A 96 1.46 -5.16 12.86
C THR A 96 2.34 -3.94 12.64
N PRO A 97 3.38 -3.75 13.48
CA PRO A 97 4.39 -2.74 13.22
C PRO A 97 5.17 -3.10 11.94
N GLY A 98 5.71 -2.08 11.27
CA GLY A 98 6.59 -2.31 10.11
C GLY A 98 7.90 -2.98 10.49
N ALA A 99 8.63 -3.48 9.51
CA ALA A 99 10.04 -3.81 9.68
C ALA A 99 10.89 -2.53 9.71
N VAL A 100 11.99 -2.59 10.45
CA VAL A 100 12.97 -1.50 10.50
C VAL A 100 13.70 -1.36 9.16
N VAL A 101 13.89 -0.13 8.72
CA VAL A 101 14.58 0.20 7.47
C VAL A 101 15.64 1.28 7.69
N PRO A 102 16.85 1.14 7.12
CA PRO A 102 17.94 2.08 7.32
C PRO A 102 17.78 3.30 6.41
N CYS A 103 16.83 4.18 6.75
CA CYS A 103 16.52 5.39 6.00
C CYS A 103 16.40 6.62 6.89
N GLN A 104 16.95 6.59 8.11
CA GLN A 104 17.02 7.76 8.97
C GLN A 104 18.17 8.68 8.52
N ALA A 105 17.93 9.99 8.58
CA ALA A 105 18.94 11.01 8.40
C ALA A 105 18.80 12.08 9.49
N SER A 106 19.90 12.42 10.16
CA SER A 106 19.95 13.51 11.15
C SER A 106 18.89 13.43 12.25
N GLY A 107 18.60 12.24 12.77
CA GLY A 107 17.59 12.10 13.84
C GLY A 107 16.14 12.19 13.33
N ALA A 108 15.89 12.01 12.03
CA ALA A 108 14.55 12.04 11.44
C ALA A 108 14.38 11.01 10.31
N CYS A 109 13.14 10.61 10.06
CA CYS A 109 12.79 9.65 8.99
C CYS A 109 12.48 10.33 7.65
N THR A 110 13.05 11.49 7.39
CA THR A 110 12.75 12.31 6.20
C THR A 110 13.23 11.67 4.91
N THR A 111 14.31 10.89 4.95
CA THR A 111 14.87 10.18 3.79
C THR A 111 14.17 8.85 3.49
N CYS A 112 13.21 8.43 4.32
CA CYS A 112 12.43 7.22 4.07
C CYS A 112 11.44 7.38 2.91
N GLY A 113 11.13 8.63 2.54
CA GLY A 113 10.10 8.98 1.55
C GLY A 113 8.70 8.97 2.16
N SER A 114 7.79 9.70 1.53
CA SER A 114 6.37 9.75 1.90
C SER A 114 5.53 9.20 0.76
N ILE A 115 4.57 8.34 1.11
CA ILE A 115 3.68 7.68 0.13
C ILE A 115 2.23 8.06 0.39
N SER A 116 1.87 7.99 1.67
CA SER A 116 0.53 8.24 2.15
C SER A 116 0.64 8.93 3.50
N PRO A 117 -0.19 9.95 3.77
CA PRO A 117 -0.17 10.65 5.04
C PRO A 117 -0.75 9.80 6.19
N ALA A 118 -1.39 8.65 5.91
CA ALA A 118 -1.85 7.72 6.94
C ALA A 118 -0.71 6.91 7.58
N PHE A 119 0.34 6.61 6.82
CA PHE A 119 1.44 5.76 7.30
C PHE A 119 2.58 6.62 7.85
N ALA A 120 2.62 6.76 9.18
CA ALA A 120 3.63 7.54 9.86
C ALA A 120 4.94 6.76 10.02
N TRP A 121 6.06 7.39 9.64
CA TRP A 121 7.39 6.95 10.02
C TRP A 121 7.73 7.42 11.43
N SER A 122 8.35 6.54 12.20
CA SER A 122 8.87 6.82 13.53
C SER A 122 10.28 6.23 13.68
N ILE A 123 11.03 6.75 14.65
CA ILE A 123 12.35 6.22 15.01
C ILE A 123 12.13 5.18 16.12
N PRO A 124 12.59 3.93 15.96
CA PRO A 124 12.59 2.95 17.04
C PRO A 124 13.35 3.50 18.26
N SER A 125 12.91 3.13 19.47
CA SER A 125 13.54 3.64 20.70
C SER A 125 15.05 3.36 20.73
N GLY A 126 15.85 4.42 20.88
CA GLY A 126 17.31 4.33 20.93
C GLY A 126 18.01 4.20 19.57
N ASP A 127 17.29 4.26 18.45
CA ASP A 127 17.87 4.13 17.11
C ASP A 127 18.35 5.48 16.53
N THR A 128 19.47 5.44 15.81
CA THR A 128 20.09 6.61 15.15
C THR A 128 20.21 6.43 13.63
N THR A 129 19.83 5.27 13.10
CA THR A 129 20.02 4.87 11.70
C THR A 129 18.75 4.36 11.02
N ASN A 130 17.78 3.87 11.79
CA ASN A 130 16.61 3.19 11.26
C ASN A 130 15.30 3.92 11.55
N CYS A 131 14.34 3.65 10.69
CA CYS A 131 12.98 4.09 10.80
C CYS A 131 12.03 2.91 10.65
N ILE A 132 10.84 3.06 11.19
CA ILE A 132 9.79 2.05 11.18
C ILE A 132 8.45 2.73 10.91
N ILE A 133 7.62 2.11 10.07
CA ILE A 133 6.23 2.52 9.95
C ILE A 133 5.49 2.04 11.22
N THR A 134 4.87 2.98 11.93
CA THR A 134 4.25 2.69 13.23
C THR A 134 3.24 1.56 13.15
N SER A 135 2.42 1.50 12.10
CA SER A 135 1.46 0.43 11.86
C SER A 135 1.25 0.20 10.36
N CYS A 136 1.41 -1.04 9.93
CA CYS A 136 1.08 -1.46 8.56
C CYS A 136 -0.44 -1.66 8.34
N LEU A 137 -1.24 -1.46 9.38
CA LEU A 137 -2.71 -1.43 9.34
C LEU A 137 -3.26 -0.01 9.48
N ALA A 138 -2.41 1.02 9.35
CA ALA A 138 -2.82 2.42 9.50
C ALA A 138 -4.03 2.78 8.62
N ALA A 139 -4.02 2.34 7.37
CA ALA A 139 -5.07 2.49 6.37
C ALA A 139 -5.01 1.31 5.37
N PRO A 140 -5.93 1.20 4.40
CA PRO A 140 -5.76 0.31 3.26
C PRO A 140 -4.37 0.45 2.62
N PHE A 141 -3.83 -0.64 2.10
CA PHE A 141 -2.50 -0.62 1.48
C PHE A 141 -2.49 0.33 0.27
N PRO A 142 -1.53 1.27 0.15
CA PRO A 142 -1.49 2.20 -0.98
C PRO A 142 -1.31 1.48 -2.31
N THR A 143 -2.04 1.92 -3.34
CA THR A 143 -2.00 1.32 -4.69
C THR A 143 -1.18 2.14 -5.69
N SER A 144 -0.54 3.22 -5.24
CA SER A 144 0.26 4.13 -6.06
C SER A 144 1.41 4.73 -5.26
N ASN A 145 2.44 5.20 -5.95
CA ASN A 145 3.62 5.86 -5.36
C ASN A 145 4.37 4.99 -4.34
N LEU A 146 4.21 3.67 -4.38
CA LEU A 146 4.98 2.77 -3.52
C LEU A 146 6.47 2.89 -3.82
N ILE A 147 7.26 2.89 -2.75
CA ILE A 147 8.71 2.92 -2.80
C ILE A 147 9.28 1.78 -1.95
N ASP A 148 10.52 1.39 -2.23
CA ASP A 148 11.17 0.25 -1.58
C ASP A 148 11.19 0.35 -0.05
N ASN A 149 11.40 1.54 0.53
CA ASN A 149 11.43 1.67 1.99
C ASN A 149 10.09 1.25 2.62
N PHE A 150 8.98 1.62 2.01
CA PHE A 150 7.66 1.18 2.48
C PHE A 150 7.43 -0.30 2.22
N CYS A 151 7.84 -0.84 1.08
CA CYS A 151 7.72 -2.27 0.82
C CYS A 151 8.59 -3.11 1.76
N LYS A 152 9.80 -2.65 2.09
CA LYS A 152 10.64 -3.27 3.11
C LYS A 152 9.98 -3.22 4.49
N SER A 153 9.31 -2.11 4.84
CA SER A 153 8.68 -1.96 6.16
C SER A 153 7.34 -2.71 6.26
N CYS A 154 6.44 -2.56 5.29
CA CYS A 154 5.06 -3.08 5.36
C CYS A 154 4.68 -4.09 4.26
N GLY A 155 5.56 -4.40 3.32
CA GLY A 155 5.25 -5.31 2.21
C GLY A 155 5.07 -6.77 2.63
N GLY A 156 5.69 -7.21 3.73
CA GLY A 156 5.52 -8.55 4.29
C GLY A 156 5.73 -9.65 3.25
N ALA A 157 4.75 -10.55 3.12
CA ALA A 157 4.77 -11.66 2.16
C ALA A 157 4.69 -11.21 0.69
N SER A 158 4.18 -10.01 0.40
CA SER A 158 4.14 -9.47 -0.97
C SER A 158 5.54 -9.14 -1.50
N GLY A 159 6.48 -8.86 -0.60
CA GLY A 159 7.89 -8.63 -0.92
C GLY A 159 8.39 -7.25 -0.50
N THR A 160 9.68 -7.02 -0.71
CA THR A 160 10.42 -5.91 -0.13
C THR A 160 10.68 -4.75 -1.08
N TYR A 161 10.44 -4.91 -2.39
CA TYR A 161 10.70 -3.87 -3.38
C TYR A 161 9.41 -3.41 -4.03
N ALA A 162 9.28 -2.11 -4.29
CA ALA A 162 8.19 -1.62 -5.11
C ALA A 162 8.44 -2.05 -6.56
N ASN A 163 7.38 -2.45 -7.28
CA ASN A 163 7.48 -2.68 -8.73
C ASN A 163 7.83 -1.36 -9.46
N SER A 164 8.15 -1.45 -10.75
CA SER A 164 8.60 -0.30 -11.54
C SER A 164 7.51 0.77 -11.74
N TYR A 165 6.25 0.48 -11.36
CA TYR A 165 5.12 1.41 -11.45
C TYR A 165 4.70 1.99 -10.08
N GLY A 166 5.32 1.56 -8.98
CA GLY A 166 4.94 1.97 -7.64
C GLY A 166 3.50 1.56 -7.24
N THR A 167 2.98 0.48 -7.79
CA THR A 167 1.60 0.01 -7.56
C THR A 167 1.51 -1.25 -6.72
N SER A 168 2.61 -2.00 -6.56
CA SER A 168 2.66 -3.19 -5.70
C SER A 168 4.06 -3.43 -5.14
N CYS A 169 4.12 -4.05 -3.97
CA CYS A 169 5.36 -4.63 -3.44
C CYS A 169 5.57 -6.03 -4.01
N VAL A 170 6.80 -6.35 -4.40
CA VAL A 170 7.16 -7.58 -5.09
C VAL A 170 8.43 -8.20 -4.50
N ALA A 171 8.48 -9.53 -4.50
CA ALA A 171 9.64 -10.32 -4.05
C ALA A 171 10.72 -10.44 -5.16
N SER A 172 11.18 -9.30 -5.69
CA SER A 172 12.35 -9.22 -6.56
C SER A 172 13.64 -9.43 -5.74
N THR A 173 14.72 -9.87 -6.38
CA THR A 173 16.03 -10.07 -5.72
C THR A 173 16.72 -8.75 -5.36
N ALA A 174 16.34 -7.66 -6.03
CA ALA A 174 16.80 -6.30 -5.76
C ALA A 174 15.72 -5.29 -6.18
N THR A 175 15.99 -4.00 -5.97
CA THR A 175 15.10 -2.91 -6.36
C THR A 175 14.70 -2.99 -7.84
N CYS A 176 13.44 -2.65 -8.14
CA CYS A 176 12.92 -2.50 -9.50
C CYS A 176 13.12 -1.07 -10.06
N GLN A 177 13.74 -0.20 -9.27
CA GLN A 177 13.96 1.21 -9.61
C GLN A 177 15.28 1.38 -10.37
N ASN A 178 15.48 2.56 -10.95
CA ASN A 178 16.68 2.88 -11.75
C ASN A 178 18.00 2.87 -10.94
N THR A 179 17.92 2.78 -9.61
CA THR A 179 19.08 2.64 -8.71
C THR A 179 19.56 1.20 -8.55
N ARG A 180 18.96 0.25 -9.28
CA ARG A 180 19.35 -1.17 -9.25
C ARG A 180 20.79 -1.36 -9.72
N SER A 181 21.61 -1.94 -8.85
CA SER A 181 22.98 -2.39 -9.18
C SER A 181 23.08 -3.88 -9.48
N ALA A 182 22.14 -4.68 -8.97
CA ALA A 182 22.10 -6.12 -9.19
C ALA A 182 21.71 -6.47 -10.64
N ALA A 183 22.28 -7.55 -11.17
CA ALA A 183 21.90 -8.11 -12.45
C ALA A 183 20.39 -8.44 -12.49
N TRP A 184 19.74 -8.18 -13.61
CA TRP A 184 18.36 -8.58 -13.83
C TRP A 184 18.27 -10.09 -14.09
N THR A 185 17.24 -10.71 -13.53
CA THR A 185 16.85 -12.10 -13.84
C THR A 185 15.47 -12.11 -14.48
N ASP A 186 15.13 -13.18 -15.22
CA ASP A 186 13.78 -13.36 -15.77
C ASP A 186 12.71 -13.21 -14.67
N SER A 187 12.94 -13.79 -13.49
CA SER A 187 12.06 -13.65 -12.32
C SER A 187 11.89 -12.19 -11.88
N ASP A 188 12.97 -11.42 -11.84
CA ASP A 188 12.87 -9.99 -11.47
C ASP A 188 12.13 -9.21 -12.52
N CYS A 189 12.38 -9.46 -13.81
CA CYS A 189 11.68 -8.79 -14.90
C CYS A 189 10.17 -9.03 -14.87
N GLN A 190 9.74 -10.27 -14.63
CA GLN A 190 8.34 -10.62 -14.47
C GLN A 190 7.68 -9.89 -13.29
N LYS A 191 8.35 -9.85 -12.14
CA LYS A 191 7.83 -9.22 -10.92
C LYS A 191 7.81 -7.69 -11.02
N CYS A 192 8.91 -7.09 -11.47
CA CYS A 192 9.07 -5.64 -11.53
C CYS A 192 8.20 -4.99 -12.61
N ASN A 193 7.93 -5.68 -13.72
CA ASN A 193 7.12 -5.16 -14.82
C ASN A 193 5.64 -5.58 -14.78
N ALA A 194 5.21 -6.37 -13.79
CA ALA A 194 3.83 -6.80 -13.67
C ALA A 194 2.84 -5.63 -13.57
N GLY A 195 1.72 -5.74 -14.29
CA GLY A 195 0.57 -4.85 -14.15
C GLY A 195 0.71 -3.45 -14.76
N GLY A 196 1.75 -3.18 -15.57
CA GLY A 196 1.92 -1.89 -16.25
C GLY A 196 2.28 -1.99 -17.73
N ALA A 197 2.66 -0.85 -18.31
CA ALA A 197 2.83 -0.67 -19.75
C ALA A 197 3.87 -1.62 -20.38
N ASN A 198 4.91 -1.97 -19.63
CA ASN A 198 5.99 -2.88 -20.04
C ASN A 198 5.79 -4.32 -19.53
N SER A 199 4.57 -4.75 -19.24
CA SER A 199 4.28 -6.11 -18.73
C SER A 199 4.71 -7.25 -19.67
N ALA A 200 4.97 -6.94 -20.94
CA ALA A 200 5.59 -7.86 -21.89
C ALA A 200 7.10 -8.08 -21.64
N ASN A 201 7.80 -7.17 -20.96
CA ASN A 201 9.24 -7.23 -20.70
C ASN A 201 9.58 -8.21 -19.57
N GLN A 202 9.43 -9.50 -19.86
CA GLN A 202 9.49 -10.58 -18.87
C GLN A 202 10.86 -11.25 -18.79
N TYR A 203 11.80 -10.94 -19.68
CA TYR A 203 13.09 -11.62 -19.75
C TYR A 203 14.23 -10.65 -19.46
N ALA A 204 15.24 -11.11 -18.73
CA ALA A 204 16.46 -10.34 -18.59
C ALA A 204 17.18 -10.26 -19.95
N ALA A 205 17.70 -9.09 -20.30
CA ALA A 205 18.54 -8.93 -21.48
C ALA A 205 19.84 -9.74 -21.32
N ALA A 206 20.52 -10.04 -22.44
CA ALA A 206 21.75 -10.83 -22.43
C ALA A 206 22.88 -10.20 -21.58
N ASP A 207 22.91 -8.87 -21.47
CA ASP A 207 23.84 -8.12 -20.62
C ASP A 207 23.41 -8.05 -19.14
N SER A 208 22.22 -8.59 -18.81
CA SER A 208 21.57 -8.54 -17.49
C SER A 208 21.38 -7.13 -16.93
N LYS A 209 21.34 -6.09 -17.77
CA LYS A 209 21.16 -4.68 -17.37
C LYS A 209 19.74 -4.17 -17.53
N SER A 210 18.90 -4.87 -18.28
CA SER A 210 17.54 -4.45 -18.57
C SER A 210 16.60 -5.66 -18.73
N CYS A 211 15.31 -5.37 -18.89
CA CYS A 211 14.27 -6.34 -19.22
C CYS A 211 13.77 -6.13 -20.64
N VAL A 212 13.58 -7.22 -21.37
CA VAL A 212 13.16 -7.26 -22.76
C VAL A 212 11.95 -8.19 -22.93
N SER A 213 11.17 -7.95 -23.97
CA SER A 213 9.96 -8.73 -24.26
C SER A 213 10.21 -10.08 -24.92
N THR A 214 11.38 -10.25 -25.51
CA THR A 214 11.78 -11.49 -26.18
C THR A 214 12.94 -12.11 -25.43
N LYS A 215 12.82 -13.38 -25.08
CA LYS A 215 13.87 -14.12 -24.38
C LYS A 215 15.15 -14.11 -25.23
N PRO A 216 16.29 -13.63 -24.72
CA PRO A 216 17.55 -13.74 -25.44
C PRO A 216 17.82 -15.22 -25.72
N SER A 217 18.02 -15.55 -26.99
CA SER A 217 18.46 -16.89 -27.36
C SER A 217 19.84 -17.07 -26.73
N SER A 218 20.01 -18.11 -25.94
CA SER A 218 21.35 -18.55 -25.53
C SER A 218 22.10 -18.82 -26.82
N SER A 219 22.96 -17.91 -27.25
CA SER A 219 23.94 -18.19 -28.28
C SER A 219 24.89 -19.22 -27.68
N SER A 220 24.49 -20.50 -27.71
CA SER A 220 25.43 -21.60 -27.70
C SER A 220 26.51 -21.23 -28.70
N SER A 221 27.74 -21.14 -28.21
CA SER A 221 28.94 -20.80 -28.95
C SER A 221 28.84 -21.26 -30.41
N SER A 222 28.77 -20.33 -31.36
CA SER A 222 28.97 -20.65 -32.78
C SER A 222 30.45 -20.99 -33.00
N SER A 223 30.89 -22.13 -32.50
CA SER A 223 31.90 -22.93 -33.19
C SER A 223 31.15 -23.79 -34.19
N VAL A 224 31.69 -23.84 -35.41
CA VAL A 224 31.26 -24.61 -36.59
C VAL A 224 29.90 -24.28 -37.22
N ILE A 225 29.93 -23.33 -38.16
CA ILE A 225 29.58 -23.71 -39.54
C ILE A 225 30.69 -23.25 -40.49
N VAL A 226 31.58 -24.20 -40.75
CA VAL A 226 32.42 -24.28 -41.95
C VAL A 226 31.45 -24.49 -43.12
N PHE A 227 31.14 -23.44 -43.87
CA PHE A 227 30.56 -23.57 -45.22
C PHE A 227 31.56 -23.00 -46.25
N SER A 228 32.34 -23.92 -46.81
CA SER A 228 32.51 -24.06 -48.26
C SER A 228 32.96 -22.84 -49.07
N CYS A 229 34.18 -22.34 -48.82
CA CYS A 229 34.97 -21.61 -49.83
C CYS A 229 36.00 -22.51 -50.53
N LEU A 230 35.75 -23.83 -50.60
CA LEU A 230 36.50 -24.78 -51.41
C LEU A 230 35.55 -25.34 -52.47
N ILE A 231 35.97 -25.29 -53.73
CA ILE A 231 35.27 -25.65 -54.98
C ILE A 231 34.52 -24.47 -55.63
N VAL A 232 35.25 -23.47 -56.15
CA VAL A 232 35.20 -23.02 -57.57
C VAL A 232 36.51 -22.29 -57.89
N ALA A 233 37.60 -23.03 -58.11
CA ALA A 233 38.82 -22.49 -58.73
C ALA A 233 39.55 -23.57 -59.53
N SER A 234 38.80 -24.40 -60.26
CA SER A 234 39.36 -25.42 -61.15
C SER A 234 38.57 -25.58 -62.45
N LEU A 235 37.86 -24.53 -62.88
CA LEU A 235 37.26 -24.47 -64.21
C LEU A 235 37.26 -23.02 -64.70
N LEU A 236 38.44 -22.50 -65.03
CA LEU A 236 38.69 -21.53 -66.11
C LEU A 236 40.18 -21.15 -66.06
N ILE A 237 40.84 -21.49 -67.17
CA ILE A 237 42.27 -21.35 -67.52
C ILE A 237 43.12 -22.56 -67.11
#